data_AF-A0A930ZJG9-F1
#
_entry.id   AF-A0A930ZJG9-F1
#
_cell.length_a   1.000
_cell.length_b   1.000
_cell.length_c   1.000
_cell.angle_alpha   90.00
_cell.angle_beta   90.00
_cell.angle_gamma   90.00
#
_symmetry.space_group_name_H-M   'P 1'
#
loop_
_entity.id
_entity.type
_entity.pdbx_description
1 polymer ?
#
loop_
_entity_poly.entity_id
_entity_poly.type
_entity_poly.pdbx_seq_one_letter_code
_entity_poly.pdbx_strand_id
1 'polypeptide(L)'
;MLNPWYKPLTSQPTNTNNKRRVLEVHLDNPDGAMAEGLEALAQSLYAAGGVIVPGTVSIAGTVLSAAGRLGVALDGSVALYSQAQTLDLAAVALGQQITAYLEASPIPQDTPITDPDTNQLLTHTTYLRLGKLAAANAATYPVPPQNAVPIAQLTRTAGGLTLDAIDVAAPKLRKILEGSAPLDFPAIAAGGIATLTIAVPGAQPGSEVTLGAPAALEAGLIGFGLVTAINTVTVRLLNPTLAAIDPAPATWKASVLVH
;
A
#
# COMPACT_ATOMS: atom_id res chain seq x y z
N MET A 1 -11.78 -40.72 -29.98
CA MET A 1 -10.67 -39.85 -30.43
C MET A 1 -10.33 -38.91 -29.28
N LEU A 2 -9.16 -39.09 -28.66
CA LEU A 2 -8.68 -38.23 -27.56
C LEU A 2 -8.16 -36.90 -28.12
N ASN A 3 -8.52 -35.79 -27.48
CA ASN A 3 -8.12 -34.43 -27.85
C ASN A 3 -6.58 -34.29 -27.73
N PRO A 4 -5.85 -33.88 -28.79
CA PRO A 4 -4.38 -33.84 -28.81
C PRO A 4 -3.74 -32.81 -27.86
N TRP A 5 -4.54 -32.01 -27.14
CA TRP A 5 -4.06 -31.03 -26.17
C TRP A 5 -4.12 -31.50 -24.70
N TYR A 6 -4.59 -32.72 -24.44
CA TYR A 6 -4.68 -33.23 -23.07
C TYR A 6 -3.36 -33.90 -22.64
N LYS A 7 -2.52 -33.16 -21.91
CA LYS A 7 -1.45 -33.74 -21.09
C LYS A 7 -2.01 -34.04 -19.68
N PRO A 8 -2.23 -35.31 -19.30
CA PRO A 8 -2.62 -35.62 -17.93
C PRO A 8 -1.49 -35.26 -16.97
N LEU A 9 -1.78 -34.41 -15.97
CA LEU A 9 -0.87 -34.12 -14.87
C LEU A 9 -0.73 -35.38 -13.98
N THR A 10 0.45 -36.00 -13.99
CA THR A 10 0.71 -37.29 -13.32
C THR A 10 1.20 -37.16 -11.87
N SER A 11 1.30 -35.93 -11.33
CA SER A 11 1.95 -35.67 -10.03
C SER A 11 1.04 -35.06 -8.95
N GLN A 12 -0.28 -35.14 -9.08
CA GLN A 12 -1.19 -34.60 -8.05
C GLN A 12 -1.46 -35.61 -6.92
N PRO A 13 -1.58 -35.15 -5.66
CA PRO A 13 -1.89 -36.01 -4.53
C PRO A 13 -3.29 -36.63 -4.72
N THR A 14 -3.30 -37.95 -4.90
CA THR A 14 -4.51 -38.77 -4.94
C THR A 14 -5.01 -39.05 -3.52
N ASN A 15 -6.32 -38.91 -3.28
CA ASN A 15 -6.95 -39.53 -2.12
C ASN A 15 -6.92 -41.05 -2.24
N THR A 16 -7.16 -41.76 -1.14
CA THR A 16 -7.18 -43.24 -1.05
C THR A 16 -8.20 -43.91 -1.98
N ASN A 17 -9.15 -43.15 -2.53
CA ASN A 17 -10.18 -43.66 -3.43
C ASN A 17 -9.83 -43.48 -4.92
N ASN A 18 -8.61 -43.04 -5.27
CA ASN A 18 -8.20 -42.74 -6.64
C ASN A 18 -9.14 -41.75 -7.37
N LYS A 19 -10.00 -41.06 -6.63
CA LYS A 19 -10.89 -40.04 -7.17
C LYS A 19 -10.06 -38.77 -7.29
N ARG A 20 -9.63 -38.47 -8.51
CA ARG A 20 -9.17 -37.14 -8.87
C ARG A 20 -10.36 -36.20 -8.72
N ARG A 21 -10.55 -35.62 -7.53
CA ARG A 21 -11.35 -34.40 -7.47
C ARG A 21 -10.54 -33.40 -8.29
N VAL A 22 -11.03 -33.09 -9.48
CA VAL A 22 -10.68 -31.86 -10.16
C VAL A 22 -11.21 -30.77 -9.22
N LEU A 23 -10.42 -30.43 -8.18
CA LEU A 23 -10.31 -29.04 -7.83
C LEU A 23 -9.75 -28.42 -9.11
N GLU A 24 -10.49 -27.50 -9.72
CA GLU A 24 -9.98 -26.75 -10.85
C GLU A 24 -8.70 -26.04 -10.42
N VAL A 25 -7.57 -26.71 -10.64
CA VAL A 25 -6.24 -26.16 -10.56
C VAL A 25 -6.10 -25.25 -11.78
N HIS A 26 -6.47 -24.00 -11.59
CA HIS A 26 -6.10 -22.92 -12.51
C HIS A 26 -5.35 -21.78 -11.80
N LEU A 27 -4.87 -21.99 -10.57
CA LEU A 27 -4.19 -20.96 -9.79
C LEU A 27 -2.89 -21.43 -9.10
N ASP A 28 -2.71 -22.72 -8.83
CA ASP A 28 -1.66 -23.22 -7.92
C ASP A 28 -0.19 -23.06 -8.38
N ASN A 29 0.06 -22.63 -9.62
CA ASN A 29 1.41 -22.36 -10.14
C ASN A 29 1.65 -20.89 -10.56
N PRO A 30 0.63 -20.10 -10.93
CA PRO A 30 0.78 -18.65 -10.90
C PRO A 30 0.53 -18.02 -9.52
N ASP A 31 0.09 -18.75 -8.48
CA ASP A 31 -0.25 -18.14 -7.19
C ASP A 31 0.88 -17.33 -6.56
N GLY A 32 2.12 -17.82 -6.63
CA GLY A 32 3.28 -17.04 -6.18
C GLY A 32 3.48 -15.78 -7.00
N ALA A 33 3.47 -15.89 -8.34
CA ALA A 33 3.67 -14.75 -9.24
C ALA A 33 2.49 -13.76 -9.23
N MET A 34 1.26 -14.21 -9.00
CA MET A 34 0.07 -13.38 -8.85
C MET A 34 0.00 -12.76 -7.47
N ALA A 35 0.40 -13.47 -6.41
CA ALA A 35 0.52 -12.89 -5.08
C ALA A 35 1.63 -11.84 -5.05
N GLU A 36 2.82 -12.13 -5.58
CA GLU A 36 3.91 -11.17 -5.73
C GLU A 36 3.52 -10.00 -6.65
N GLY A 37 2.80 -10.27 -7.73
CA GLY A 37 2.28 -9.24 -8.62
C GLY A 37 1.22 -8.35 -7.96
N LEU A 38 0.32 -8.93 -7.17
CA LEU A 38 -0.71 -8.20 -6.43
C LEU A 38 -0.11 -7.44 -5.25
N GLU A 39 0.93 -7.99 -4.60
CA GLU A 39 1.70 -7.34 -3.57
C GLU A 39 2.47 -6.15 -4.14
N ALA A 40 3.17 -6.32 -5.27
CA ALA A 40 3.83 -5.22 -5.98
C ALA A 40 2.82 -4.17 -6.47
N LEU A 41 1.63 -4.59 -6.91
CA LEU A 41 0.55 -3.68 -7.27
C LEU A 41 0.03 -2.91 -6.04
N ALA A 42 -0.15 -3.58 -4.90
CA ALA A 42 -0.57 -2.93 -3.66
C ALA A 42 0.50 -1.95 -3.15
N GLN A 43 1.78 -2.35 -3.14
CA GLN A 43 2.90 -1.49 -2.76
C GLN A 43 3.05 -0.28 -3.70
N SER A 44 2.83 -0.47 -5.00
CA SER A 44 2.89 0.65 -5.96
C SER A 44 1.69 1.58 -5.83
N LEU A 45 0.51 1.03 -5.51
CA LEU A 45 -0.71 1.79 -5.32
C LEU A 45 -0.76 2.50 -3.96
N TYR A 46 -0.05 2.04 -2.92
CA TYR A 46 -0.09 2.63 -1.59
C TYR A 46 1.26 3.26 -1.15
N ALA A 47 1.22 4.45 -0.55
CA ALA A 47 2.39 5.19 -0.06
C ALA A 47 2.77 4.83 1.39
N ALA A 48 1.78 4.40 2.17
CA ALA A 48 1.91 3.91 3.54
C ALA A 48 0.76 2.94 3.80
N GLY A 49 1.02 1.89 4.56
CA GLY A 49 -0.01 0.94 5.01
C GLY A 49 -1.12 1.58 5.83
N GLY A 50 -2.03 0.75 6.31
CA GLY A 50 -3.19 1.21 7.07
C GLY A 50 -4.27 0.16 7.20
N VAL A 51 -5.43 0.61 7.62
CA VAL A 51 -6.58 -0.20 8.02
C VAL A 51 -7.61 -0.18 6.89
N ILE A 52 -7.91 -1.35 6.32
CA ILE A 52 -8.93 -1.51 5.28
C ILE A 52 -10.30 -1.74 5.93
N VAL A 53 -10.35 -2.68 6.88
CA VAL A 53 -11.55 -3.00 7.65
C VAL A 53 -11.21 -2.82 9.12
N PRO A 54 -11.86 -1.89 9.85
CA PRO A 54 -11.47 -1.55 11.22
C PRO A 54 -11.77 -2.66 12.24
N GLY A 55 -12.71 -3.56 11.95
CA GLY A 55 -13.10 -4.63 12.86
C GLY A 55 -13.63 -4.13 14.20
N THR A 56 -13.57 -4.98 15.22
CA THR A 56 -13.93 -4.65 16.59
C THR A 56 -12.70 -4.65 17.49
N VAL A 57 -12.57 -3.64 18.35
CA VAL A 57 -11.56 -3.56 19.40
C VAL A 57 -12.27 -3.34 20.73
N SER A 58 -11.97 -4.16 21.73
CA SER A 58 -12.55 -4.04 23.07
C SER A 58 -11.52 -4.34 24.15
N ILE A 59 -11.79 -3.81 25.35
CA ILE A 59 -10.94 -4.00 26.52
C ILE A 59 -11.76 -4.59 27.66
N ALA A 60 -11.19 -5.57 28.36
CA ALA A 60 -11.77 -6.15 29.56
C ALA A 60 -10.67 -6.28 30.62
N GLY A 61 -10.64 -5.34 31.57
CA GLY A 61 -9.57 -5.26 32.57
C GLY A 61 -8.21 -4.98 31.94
N THR A 62 -7.35 -5.99 31.87
CA THR A 62 -6.00 -5.93 31.28
C THR A 62 -5.91 -6.60 29.91
N VAL A 63 -7.02 -7.17 29.42
CA VAL A 63 -7.04 -7.92 28.18
C VAL A 63 -7.57 -7.04 27.06
N LEU A 64 -6.75 -6.87 26.03
CA LEU A 64 -7.15 -6.28 24.75
C LEU A 64 -7.70 -7.39 23.85
N SER A 65 -8.84 -7.16 23.23
CA SER A 65 -9.41 -8.05 22.21
C SER A 65 -9.55 -7.31 20.89
N ALA A 66 -9.14 -7.96 19.80
CA ALA A 66 -9.32 -7.45 18.44
C ALA A 66 -9.86 -8.57 17.54
N ALA A 67 -10.82 -8.26 16.67
CA ALA A 67 -11.43 -9.25 15.77
C ALA A 67 -11.90 -8.62 14.46
N GLY A 68 -11.85 -9.40 13.37
CA GLY A 68 -12.44 -9.03 12.08
C GLY A 68 -11.77 -7.82 11.43
N ARG A 69 -10.49 -7.60 11.73
CA ARG A 69 -9.74 -6.43 11.27
C ARG A 69 -8.83 -6.81 10.11
N LEU A 70 -8.83 -6.02 9.05
CA LEU A 70 -8.00 -6.21 7.87
C LEU A 70 -7.21 -4.93 7.60
N GLY A 71 -5.93 -5.05 7.31
CA GLY A 71 -5.11 -3.91 6.91
C GLY A 71 -3.91 -4.33 6.09
N VAL A 72 -3.15 -3.35 5.62
CA VAL A 72 -1.86 -3.51 4.95
C VAL A 72 -0.78 -2.99 5.89
N ALA A 73 0.30 -3.74 6.05
CA ALA A 73 1.46 -3.32 6.83
C ALA A 73 1.96 -1.94 6.39
N LEU A 74 2.54 -1.16 7.31
CA LEU A 74 2.94 0.23 7.08
C LEU A 74 3.89 0.44 5.89
N ASP A 75 4.70 -0.57 5.57
CA ASP A 75 5.57 -0.62 4.39
C ASP A 75 4.86 -1.01 3.08
N GLY A 76 3.56 -1.34 3.14
CA GLY A 76 2.77 -1.81 2.00
C GLY A 76 3.00 -3.29 1.65
N SER A 77 3.85 -4.00 2.38
CA SER A 77 4.36 -5.31 1.96
C SER A 77 3.37 -6.45 2.13
N VAL A 78 2.48 -6.40 3.10
CA VAL A 78 1.61 -7.55 3.38
C VAL A 78 0.24 -7.14 3.87
N ALA A 79 -0.79 -7.81 3.37
CA ALA A 79 -2.13 -7.73 3.93
C ALA A 79 -2.26 -8.66 5.14
N LEU A 80 -2.65 -8.09 6.28
CA LEU A 80 -2.85 -8.81 7.54
C LEU A 80 -4.31 -8.83 7.91
N TYR A 81 -4.82 -10.04 8.15
CA TYR A 81 -6.15 -10.25 8.69
C TYR A 81 -6.07 -10.75 10.14
N SER A 82 -6.87 -10.16 11.02
CA SER A 82 -7.03 -10.60 12.40
C SER A 82 -8.36 -11.34 12.56
N GLN A 83 -8.25 -12.61 12.95
CA GLN A 83 -9.35 -13.31 13.61
C GLN A 83 -9.55 -12.78 15.03
N ALA A 84 -10.51 -13.31 15.78
CA ALA A 84 -10.68 -12.98 17.18
C ALA A 84 -9.44 -13.40 17.98
N GLN A 85 -8.70 -12.41 18.46
CA GLN A 85 -7.48 -12.58 19.24
C GLN A 85 -7.54 -11.73 20.50
N THR A 86 -6.88 -12.23 21.55
CA THR A 86 -6.76 -11.53 22.83
C THR A 86 -5.30 -11.41 23.22
N LEU A 87 -4.96 -10.31 23.88
CA LEU A 87 -3.62 -10.03 24.39
C LEU A 87 -3.75 -9.51 25.81
N ASP A 88 -3.18 -10.23 26.77
CA ASP A 88 -3.12 -9.79 28.17
C ASP A 88 -1.91 -8.87 28.38
N LEU A 89 -2.19 -7.64 28.84
CA LEU A 89 -1.21 -6.60 29.10
C LEU A 89 -1.04 -6.36 30.61
N ALA A 90 -1.41 -7.32 31.44
CA ALA A 90 -1.28 -7.22 32.90
C ALA A 90 0.15 -6.90 33.36
N ALA A 91 1.15 -7.42 32.66
CA ALA A 91 2.58 -7.24 32.96
C ALA A 91 3.12 -5.84 32.63
N VAL A 92 2.36 -5.02 31.88
CA VAL A 92 2.78 -3.64 31.57
C VAL A 92 2.65 -2.78 32.82
N ALA A 93 3.69 -1.99 33.11
CA ALA A 93 3.73 -1.10 34.25
C ALA A 93 2.67 0.02 34.15
N LEU A 94 2.15 0.45 35.30
CA LEU A 94 1.18 1.53 35.39
C LEU A 94 1.76 2.84 34.82
N GLY A 95 0.93 3.62 34.14
CA GLY A 95 1.29 4.89 33.52
C GLY A 95 2.00 4.77 32.17
N GLN A 96 2.29 3.56 31.68
CA GLN A 96 2.88 3.40 30.36
C GLN A 96 1.85 3.49 29.24
N GLN A 97 2.29 4.07 28.14
CA GLN A 97 1.57 4.16 26.87
C GLN A 97 1.92 2.97 26.00
N ILE A 98 0.89 2.41 25.37
CA ILE A 98 0.93 1.16 24.63
C ILE A 98 0.41 1.41 23.23
N THR A 99 1.14 0.95 22.23
CA THR A 99 0.65 0.85 20.85
C THR A 99 0.41 -0.61 20.53
N ALA A 100 -0.85 -0.96 20.29
CA ALA A 100 -1.26 -2.28 19.83
C ALA A 100 -1.28 -2.34 18.29
N TYR A 101 -0.79 -3.44 17.73
CA TYR A 101 -0.67 -3.65 16.29
C TYR A 101 -0.82 -5.14 15.92
N LEU A 102 -1.12 -5.41 14.65
CA LEU A 102 -1.03 -6.74 14.06
C LEU A 102 0.34 -6.91 13.42
N GLU A 103 1.13 -7.86 13.90
CA GLU A 103 2.39 -8.24 13.26
C GLU A 103 2.16 -9.41 12.30
N ALA A 104 2.90 -9.44 11.19
CA ALA A 104 2.89 -10.58 10.30
C ALA A 104 3.42 -11.83 11.02
N SER A 105 2.62 -12.89 11.10
CA SER A 105 3.11 -14.17 11.62
C SER A 105 4.27 -14.68 10.73
N PRO A 106 5.40 -15.12 11.31
CA PRO A 106 6.55 -15.61 10.54
C PRO A 106 6.29 -16.95 9.85
N ILE A 107 5.24 -17.68 10.25
CA ILE A 107 4.91 -19.00 9.71
C ILE A 107 3.77 -18.86 8.70
N PRO A 108 3.91 -19.36 7.45
CA PRO A 108 2.79 -19.52 6.53
C PRO A 108 1.65 -20.26 7.23
N GLN A 109 0.45 -19.68 7.24
CA GLN A 109 -0.70 -20.33 7.87
C GLN A 109 -1.31 -21.30 6.86
N ASP A 110 -1.03 -22.56 7.12
CA ASP A 110 -1.64 -23.71 6.48
C ASP A 110 -3.09 -23.82 6.97
N THR A 111 -4.05 -23.66 6.06
CA THR A 111 -5.48 -23.84 6.38
C THR A 111 -5.84 -25.32 6.18
N PRO A 112 -6.23 -26.04 7.25
CA PRO A 112 -6.71 -27.40 7.12
C PRO A 112 -8.11 -27.41 6.48
N ILE A 113 -8.26 -28.19 5.42
CA ILE A 113 -9.56 -28.47 4.79
C ILE A 113 -9.81 -29.97 4.92
N THR A 114 -10.91 -30.35 5.55
CA THR A 114 -11.32 -31.76 5.61
C THR A 114 -12.14 -32.09 4.36
N ASP A 115 -11.70 -33.07 3.59
CA ASP A 115 -12.47 -33.59 2.46
C ASP A 115 -13.74 -34.28 2.98
N PRO A 116 -14.95 -33.78 2.66
CA PRO A 116 -16.21 -34.31 3.19
C PRO A 116 -16.49 -35.76 2.78
N ASP A 117 -15.86 -36.25 1.71
CA ASP A 117 -16.10 -37.61 1.20
C ASP A 117 -15.17 -38.65 1.82
N THR A 118 -14.00 -38.23 2.32
CA THR A 118 -12.94 -39.14 2.78
C THR A 118 -12.48 -38.88 4.21
N ASN A 119 -12.94 -37.79 4.83
CA ASN A 119 -12.44 -37.27 6.11
C ASN A 119 -10.93 -37.05 6.15
N GLN A 120 -10.27 -36.96 4.99
CA GLN A 120 -8.84 -36.71 4.91
C GLN A 120 -8.55 -35.22 5.15
N LEU A 121 -7.51 -34.93 5.93
CA LEU A 121 -7.00 -33.57 6.11
C LEU A 121 -6.14 -33.19 4.91
N LEU A 122 -6.54 -32.13 4.20
CA LEU A 122 -5.76 -31.48 3.16
C LEU A 122 -5.25 -30.15 3.69
N THR A 123 -4.00 -29.82 3.37
CA THR A 123 -3.37 -28.58 3.82
C THR A 123 -3.14 -27.67 2.63
N HIS A 124 -3.63 -26.43 2.70
CA HIS A 124 -3.40 -25.40 1.69
C HIS A 124 -2.77 -24.16 2.31
N THR A 125 -1.64 -23.72 1.76
CA THR A 125 -0.92 -22.53 2.21
C THR A 125 -1.54 -21.30 1.57
N THR A 126 -2.25 -20.48 2.35
CA THR A 126 -2.83 -19.21 1.87
C THR A 126 -1.81 -18.07 1.93
N TYR A 127 -1.75 -17.22 0.91
CA TYR A 127 -0.89 -16.01 0.91
C TYR A 127 -1.41 -14.87 1.80
N LEU A 128 -2.64 -14.98 2.31
CA LEU A 128 -3.14 -14.13 3.39
C LEU A 128 -2.43 -14.51 4.69
N ARG A 129 -1.63 -13.60 5.22
CA ARG A 129 -1.00 -13.81 6.53
C ARG A 129 -1.99 -13.43 7.62
N LEU A 130 -2.20 -14.36 8.55
CA LEU A 130 -2.89 -14.01 9.79
C LEU A 130 -1.97 -13.10 10.60
N GLY A 131 -2.50 -11.93 10.93
CA GLY A 131 -1.87 -11.01 11.86
C GLY A 131 -1.90 -11.61 13.26
N LYS A 132 -0.79 -11.49 13.99
CA LYS A 132 -0.73 -11.78 15.42
C LYS A 132 -0.89 -10.47 16.19
N LEU A 133 -1.80 -10.44 17.14
CA LEU A 133 -1.99 -9.30 18.03
C LEU A 133 -0.76 -9.17 18.94
N ALA A 134 -0.11 -8.01 18.85
CA ALA A 134 1.08 -7.65 19.61
C ALA A 134 0.95 -6.21 20.12
N ALA A 135 1.83 -5.85 21.05
CA ALA A 135 1.89 -4.51 21.61
C ALA A 135 3.32 -4.12 21.95
N ALA A 136 3.61 -2.84 21.79
CA ALA A 136 4.83 -2.21 22.29
C ALA A 136 4.45 -1.16 23.35
N ASN A 137 5.26 -1.02 24.39
CA ASN A 137 5.03 -0.12 25.51
C ASN A 137 6.23 0.80 25.76
N ALA A 138 5.96 2.07 26.07
CA ALA A 138 6.97 3.08 26.40
C ALA A 138 6.34 4.23 27.23
N ALA A 139 7.14 5.24 27.59
CA ALA A 139 6.65 6.45 28.25
C ALA A 139 5.78 7.32 27.33
N THR A 140 6.03 7.24 26.02
CA THR A 140 5.23 7.82 24.94
C THR A 140 4.78 6.70 24.01
N TYR A 141 3.65 6.84 23.28
CA TYR A 141 3.20 5.82 22.33
C TYR A 141 4.33 5.44 21.38
N PRO A 142 4.82 4.18 21.43
CA PRO A 142 5.86 3.74 20.54
C PRO A 142 5.34 3.66 19.11
N VAL A 143 6.21 3.96 18.15
CA VAL A 143 5.89 3.80 16.73
C VAL A 143 5.78 2.29 16.44
N PRO A 144 4.69 1.82 15.81
CA PRO A 144 4.54 0.42 15.44
C PRO A 144 5.61 0.00 14.41
N PRO A 145 6.02 -1.29 14.39
CA PRO A 145 6.94 -1.80 13.37
C PRO A 145 6.43 -1.58 11.94
N GLN A 146 7.34 -1.42 10.97
CA GLN A 146 6.99 -1.18 9.57
C GLN A 146 6.19 -2.33 8.93
N ASN A 147 6.40 -3.56 9.39
CA ASN A 147 5.72 -4.77 8.93
C ASN A 147 4.40 -5.04 9.70
N ALA A 148 3.82 -4.03 10.34
CA ALA A 148 2.63 -4.17 11.18
C ALA A 148 1.49 -3.26 10.74
N VAL A 149 0.27 -3.64 11.08
CA VAL A 149 -0.94 -2.80 10.92
C VAL A 149 -1.28 -2.22 12.30
N PRO A 150 -1.36 -0.88 12.46
CA PRO A 150 -1.75 -0.29 13.73
C PRO A 150 -3.20 -0.64 14.10
N ILE A 151 -3.45 -0.83 15.40
CA ILE A 151 -4.79 -1.14 15.92
C ILE A 151 -5.29 -0.02 16.82
N ALA A 152 -4.57 0.24 17.91
CA ALA A 152 -5.04 1.13 18.96
C ALA A 152 -3.88 1.65 19.82
N GLN A 153 -4.12 2.81 20.42
CA GLN A 153 -3.30 3.42 21.46
C GLN A 153 -4.02 3.27 22.80
N LEU A 154 -3.31 2.73 23.78
CA LEU A 154 -3.85 2.45 25.11
C LEU A 154 -2.93 2.98 26.21
N THR A 155 -3.49 3.28 27.37
CA THR A 155 -2.71 3.64 28.56
C THR A 155 -3.00 2.65 29.67
N ARG A 156 -1.94 2.18 30.35
CA ARG A 156 -2.07 1.33 31.52
C ARG A 156 -2.41 2.17 32.74
N THR A 157 -3.54 1.91 33.38
CA THR A 157 -3.96 2.59 34.62
C THR A 157 -4.19 1.59 35.75
N ALA A 158 -4.32 2.09 36.98
CA ALA A 158 -4.61 1.24 38.14
C ALA A 158 -5.95 0.49 37.99
N GLY A 159 -6.89 1.05 37.21
CA GLY A 159 -8.20 0.45 36.92
C GLY A 159 -8.22 -0.53 35.74
N GLY A 160 -7.09 -0.78 35.06
CA GLY A 160 -7.05 -1.62 33.86
C GLY A 160 -6.30 -0.98 32.70
N LEU A 161 -6.84 -1.12 31.51
CA LEU A 161 -6.42 -0.39 30.32
C LEU A 161 -7.44 0.70 30.02
N THR A 162 -6.97 1.87 29.59
CA THR A 162 -7.83 2.88 28.92
C THR A 162 -7.51 2.86 27.44
N LEU A 163 -8.56 2.93 26.63
CA LEU A 163 -8.45 3.05 25.19
C LEU A 163 -8.42 4.54 24.85
N ASP A 164 -7.28 5.04 24.36
CA ASP A 164 -7.09 6.46 24.11
C ASP A 164 -7.43 6.81 22.65
N ALA A 165 -7.07 5.91 21.71
CA ALA A 165 -7.47 6.01 20.32
C ALA A 165 -7.54 4.62 19.67
N ILE A 166 -8.47 4.44 18.73
CA ILE A 166 -8.46 3.32 17.78
C ILE A 166 -7.93 3.88 16.47
N ASP A 167 -6.90 3.25 15.92
CA ASP A 167 -6.42 3.59 14.59
C ASP A 167 -7.45 3.10 13.58
N VAL A 168 -7.84 3.93 12.63
CA VAL A 168 -8.73 3.58 11.52
C VAL A 168 -8.25 4.21 10.22
N ALA A 169 -6.99 4.68 10.20
CA ALA A 169 -6.43 5.36 9.05
C ALA A 169 -6.34 4.39 7.88
N ALA A 170 -7.02 4.73 6.78
CA ALA A 170 -6.93 3.96 5.55
C ALA A 170 -5.51 4.02 4.96
N PRO A 171 -5.05 2.97 4.24
CA PRO A 171 -3.81 3.04 3.49
C PRO A 171 -3.80 4.24 2.54
N LYS A 172 -2.67 4.95 2.46
CA LYS A 172 -2.56 6.13 1.60
C LYS A 172 -2.34 5.71 0.16
N LEU A 173 -3.16 6.18 -0.78
CA LEU A 173 -3.01 5.86 -2.19
C LEU A 173 -1.93 6.74 -2.84
N ARG A 174 -0.96 6.16 -3.55
CA ARG A 174 -0.16 6.86 -4.56
C ARG A 174 -1.00 6.99 -5.81
N LYS A 175 -1.36 8.23 -6.15
CA LYS A 175 -2.03 8.52 -7.40
C LYS A 175 -1.11 9.37 -8.27
N ILE A 176 -0.84 8.87 -9.47
CA ILE A 176 -0.22 9.67 -10.53
C ILE A 176 -1.34 10.33 -11.31
N LEU A 177 -1.35 11.65 -11.32
CA LEU A 177 -2.22 12.46 -12.16
C LEU A 177 -1.42 12.94 -13.37
N GLU A 178 -2.03 12.92 -14.54
CA GLU A 178 -1.37 13.37 -15.76
C GLU A 178 -2.17 14.51 -16.41
N GLY A 179 -1.45 15.44 -17.00
CA GLY A 179 -2.01 16.43 -17.90
C GLY A 179 -1.01 16.83 -18.96
N SER A 180 -1.52 17.43 -20.03
CA SER A 180 -0.69 17.99 -21.08
C SER A 180 -1.36 19.22 -21.67
N ALA A 181 -0.55 20.16 -22.12
CA ALA A 181 -1.02 21.33 -22.83
C ALA A 181 0.03 21.82 -23.83
N PRO A 182 -0.38 22.41 -24.95
CA PRO A 182 0.51 23.23 -25.77
C PRO A 182 0.86 24.49 -24.98
N LEU A 183 2.15 24.71 -24.73
CA LEU A 183 2.67 25.90 -24.06
C LEU A 183 3.47 26.72 -25.06
N ASP A 184 3.12 27.99 -25.17
CA ASP A 184 3.79 29.00 -25.99
C ASP A 184 4.46 30.02 -25.08
N PHE A 185 5.74 29.79 -24.77
CA PHE A 185 6.50 30.65 -23.89
C PHE A 185 6.94 31.89 -24.65
N PRO A 186 6.79 33.10 -24.08
CA PRO A 186 7.36 34.29 -24.70
C PRO A 186 8.90 34.21 -24.69
N ALA A 187 9.53 35.00 -25.56
CA ALA A 187 10.98 35.18 -25.55
C ALA A 187 11.54 35.45 -24.14
N ILE A 188 12.45 34.58 -23.72
CA ILE A 188 13.03 34.58 -22.37
C ILE A 188 14.39 35.26 -22.43
N ALA A 189 14.51 36.41 -21.78
CA ALA A 189 15.77 37.15 -21.68
C ALA A 189 16.88 36.32 -21.00
N ALA A 190 18.14 36.73 -21.19
CA ALA A 190 19.30 36.15 -20.52
C ALA A 190 19.14 36.21 -18.99
N GLY A 191 19.33 35.07 -18.31
CA GLY A 191 19.07 34.91 -16.87
C GLY A 191 17.59 34.96 -16.47
N GLY A 192 16.68 35.05 -17.44
CA GLY A 192 15.24 35.23 -17.24
C GLY A 192 14.48 33.93 -16.97
N ILE A 193 13.27 34.08 -16.45
CA ILE A 193 12.34 32.96 -16.20
C ILE A 193 10.98 33.33 -16.81
N ALA A 194 10.41 32.41 -17.58
CA ALA A 194 9.01 32.47 -18.01
C ALA A 194 8.21 31.33 -17.37
N THR A 195 6.92 31.57 -17.13
CA THR A 195 6.06 30.60 -16.45
C THR A 195 4.72 30.47 -17.15
N LEU A 196 4.27 29.24 -17.38
CA LEU A 196 2.95 28.92 -17.91
C LEU A 196 2.33 27.77 -17.10
N THR A 197 1.08 27.44 -17.36
CA THR A 197 0.33 26.46 -16.56
C THR A 197 -0.29 25.36 -17.39
N ILE A 198 -0.31 24.14 -16.84
CA ILE A 198 -1.01 22.97 -17.35
C ILE A 198 -2.13 22.62 -16.36
N ALA A 199 -3.34 22.39 -16.87
CA ALA A 199 -4.43 21.89 -16.04
C ALA A 199 -4.22 20.40 -15.75
N VAL A 200 -4.15 20.04 -14.47
CA VAL A 200 -4.04 18.66 -13.98
C VAL A 200 -5.08 18.47 -12.87
N PRO A 201 -6.31 18.03 -13.19
CA PRO A 201 -7.37 17.86 -12.20
C PRO A 201 -6.96 16.92 -11.06
N GLY A 202 -7.14 17.39 -9.82
CA GLY A 202 -6.77 16.70 -8.60
C GLY A 202 -5.40 17.08 -8.02
N ALA A 203 -4.58 17.86 -8.74
CA ALA A 203 -3.29 18.32 -8.21
C ALA A 203 -3.51 19.26 -7.01
N GLN A 204 -2.70 19.09 -5.95
CA GLN A 204 -2.75 19.93 -4.76
C GLN A 204 -1.44 20.71 -4.57
N PRO A 205 -1.47 21.94 -4.03
CA PRO A 205 -0.25 22.70 -3.77
C PRO A 205 0.76 21.89 -2.95
N GLY A 206 2.02 21.88 -3.39
CA GLY A 206 3.09 21.11 -2.73
C GLY A 206 3.22 19.64 -3.16
N SER A 207 2.37 19.13 -4.06
CA SER A 207 2.57 17.81 -4.66
C SER A 207 3.85 17.76 -5.51
N GLU A 208 4.47 16.57 -5.58
CA GLU A 208 5.64 16.32 -6.42
C GLU A 208 5.24 16.31 -7.90
N VAL A 209 6.08 16.91 -8.75
CA VAL A 209 5.82 17.04 -10.20
C VAL A 209 7.03 16.58 -10.98
N THR A 210 6.77 15.73 -11.98
CA THR A 210 7.71 15.40 -13.05
C THR A 210 7.20 15.99 -14.35
N LEU A 211 8.07 16.70 -15.07
CA LEU A 211 7.74 17.24 -16.39
C LEU A 211 8.24 16.31 -17.50
N GLY A 212 7.37 16.05 -18.47
CA GLY A 212 7.74 15.52 -19.78
C GLY A 212 7.97 16.69 -20.74
N ALA A 213 9.22 17.07 -20.92
CA ALA A 213 9.62 18.09 -21.90
C ALA A 213 9.31 17.64 -23.34
N PRO A 214 9.11 18.58 -24.28
CA PRO A 214 8.92 18.26 -25.69
C PRO A 214 10.18 17.60 -26.28
N ALA A 215 10.01 16.86 -27.37
CA ALA A 215 11.10 16.11 -28.01
C ALA A 215 12.27 16.98 -28.49
N ALA A 216 11.98 18.25 -28.83
CA ALA A 216 12.97 19.26 -29.15
C ALA A 216 12.71 20.46 -28.24
N LEU A 217 13.53 20.59 -27.19
CA LEU A 217 13.63 21.81 -26.40
C LEU A 217 14.88 22.55 -26.87
N GLU A 218 14.78 23.87 -27.01
CA GLU A 218 15.89 24.72 -27.43
C GLU A 218 17.07 24.58 -26.46
N ALA A 219 18.26 24.46 -27.02
CA ALA A 219 19.48 24.24 -26.25
C ALA A 219 19.72 25.38 -25.26
N GLY A 220 20.01 25.02 -24.01
CA GLY A 220 20.28 25.97 -22.93
C GLY A 220 19.10 26.25 -22.02
N LEU A 221 17.86 25.89 -22.39
CA LEU A 221 16.70 26.05 -21.52
C LEU A 221 16.58 24.92 -20.49
N ILE A 222 16.13 25.28 -19.28
CA ILE A 222 15.91 24.32 -18.19
C ILE A 222 14.47 24.46 -17.69
N GLY A 223 13.71 23.36 -17.73
CA GLY A 223 12.31 23.33 -17.28
C GLY A 223 12.16 22.76 -15.87
N PHE A 224 11.29 23.38 -15.07
CA PHE A 224 10.90 22.93 -13.73
C PHE A 224 9.38 22.97 -13.56
N GLY A 225 8.81 21.96 -12.91
CA GLY A 225 7.38 21.88 -12.60
C GLY A 225 7.12 22.08 -11.12
N LEU A 226 6.06 22.79 -10.76
CA LEU A 226 5.55 22.82 -9.39
C LEU A 226 4.03 23.00 -9.37
N VAL A 227 3.36 22.47 -8.34
CA VAL A 227 1.93 22.72 -8.11
C VAL A 227 1.80 23.91 -7.15
N THR A 228 1.40 25.07 -7.67
CA THR A 228 1.17 26.30 -6.87
C THR A 228 -0.31 26.51 -6.54
N ALA A 229 -1.20 25.88 -7.30
CA ALA A 229 -2.64 26.02 -7.16
C ALA A 229 -3.34 24.68 -7.37
N ILE A 230 -4.55 24.55 -6.79
CA ILE A 230 -5.36 23.35 -6.96
C ILE A 230 -5.64 23.14 -8.45
N ASN A 231 -5.56 21.89 -8.90
CA ASN A 231 -5.77 21.44 -10.28
C ASN A 231 -4.79 22.01 -11.32
N THR A 232 -3.69 22.65 -10.91
CA THR A 232 -2.84 23.42 -11.82
C THR A 232 -1.36 23.20 -11.55
N VAL A 233 -0.64 22.73 -12.58
CA VAL A 233 0.83 22.65 -12.57
C VAL A 233 1.39 23.89 -13.24
N THR A 234 2.30 24.59 -12.57
CA THR A 234 3.11 25.67 -13.14
C THR A 234 4.38 25.08 -13.74
N VAL A 235 4.59 25.29 -15.03
CA VAL A 235 5.84 25.02 -15.73
C VAL A 235 6.66 26.31 -15.77
N ARG A 236 7.88 26.27 -15.26
CA ARG A 236 8.84 27.37 -15.28
C ARG A 236 9.99 27.01 -16.21
N LEU A 237 10.33 27.91 -17.11
CA LEU A 237 11.45 27.76 -18.03
C LEU A 237 12.50 28.82 -17.71
N LEU A 238 13.70 28.38 -17.35
CA LEU A 238 14.86 29.22 -17.04
C LEU A 238 15.77 29.27 -18.27
N ASN A 239 16.18 30.48 -18.64
CA ASN A 239 17.26 30.70 -19.59
C ASN A 239 18.53 31.18 -18.83
N PRO A 240 19.45 30.28 -18.47
CA PRO A 240 20.71 30.62 -17.81
C PRO A 240 21.78 31.16 -18.79
N THR A 241 21.47 31.25 -20.09
CA THR A 241 22.44 31.70 -21.11
C THR A 241 22.58 33.22 -21.12
N LEU A 242 23.50 33.71 -21.95
CA LEU A 242 23.81 35.14 -22.09
C LEU A 242 23.00 35.83 -23.21
N ALA A 243 22.12 35.10 -23.91
CA ALA A 243 21.29 35.63 -24.97
C ALA A 243 19.82 35.31 -24.73
N ALA A 244 18.91 36.13 -25.26
CA ALA A 244 17.49 35.80 -25.23
C ALA A 244 17.21 34.58 -26.12
N ILE A 245 16.33 33.69 -25.66
CA ILE A 245 15.89 32.51 -26.39
C ILE A 245 14.37 32.58 -26.50
N ASP A 246 13.85 32.39 -27.71
CA ASP A 246 12.43 32.32 -28.02
C ASP A 246 12.05 30.86 -28.32
N PRO A 247 11.44 30.14 -27.36
CA PRO A 247 11.10 28.73 -27.54
C PRO A 247 9.94 28.58 -28.52
N ALA A 248 9.99 27.61 -29.42
CA ALA A 248 8.85 27.31 -30.27
C ALA A 248 7.68 26.76 -29.42
N PRO A 249 6.41 27.07 -29.77
CA PRO A 249 5.26 26.48 -29.11
C PRO A 249 5.31 24.95 -29.15
N ALA A 250 5.19 24.30 -28.00
CA ALA A 250 5.35 22.86 -27.89
C ALA A 250 4.43 22.24 -26.82
N THR A 251 4.11 20.95 -26.99
CA THR A 251 3.29 20.22 -26.01
C THR A 251 4.14 19.75 -24.84
N TRP A 252 3.81 20.22 -23.65
CA TRP A 252 4.40 19.77 -22.40
C TRP A 252 3.49 18.78 -21.70
N LYS A 253 4.08 17.78 -21.05
CA LYS A 253 3.38 16.85 -20.16
C LYS A 253 3.78 17.11 -18.72
N ALA A 254 2.84 16.94 -17.80
CA ALA A 254 3.10 16.96 -16.37
C ALA A 254 2.49 15.72 -15.73
N SER A 255 3.28 15.04 -14.92
CA SER A 255 2.84 13.95 -14.04
C SER A 255 2.99 14.43 -12.60
N VAL A 256 1.91 14.37 -11.84
CA VAL A 256 1.86 14.81 -10.44
C VAL A 256 1.69 13.58 -9.56
N LEU A 257 2.61 13.36 -8.63
CA LEU A 257 2.46 12.34 -7.60
C LEU A 257 1.74 12.97 -6.39
N VAL A 258 0.55 12.44 -6.09
CA VAL A 258 -0.25 12.84 -4.93
C VAL A 258 -0.19 11.75 -3.87
N HIS A 259 0.07 12.15 -2.62
CA HIS A 259 0.16 11.31 -1.42
C HIS A 259 -1.07 11.44 -0.52
#